data_AF-A0A7C0WMC4-F1
#
_entry.id   AF-A0A7C0WMC4-F1
#
_cell.length_a   1.000
_cell.length_b   1.000
_cell.length_c   1.000
_cell.angle_alpha   90.00
_cell.angle_beta   90.00
_cell.angle_gamma   90.00
#
_symmetry.space_group_name_H-M   'P 1'
#
loop_
_entity.id
_entity.type
_entity.pdbx_description
1 polymer ?
#
loop_
_entity_poly.entity_id
_entity_poly.type
_entity_poly.pdbx_seq_one_letter_code
_entity_poly.pdbx_strand_id
1 'polypeptide(L)'
;MLARAMRNGVIESTYDGGVVATDTEGTVIASWGTTEPTLYWRSAIKLVQATVSQEAGAELAPEQLAVACSSHSGWPTHLAMVRNMLGDVGLTEGHLRCPPDWPLSSEARDMLVAAGHHRPQRIFHNCSGKHSAWLRACVAQGWPLGSYLSQDHPLQQRVIALTREISGVDPAPVGIDGCGAPVLRTTLAGAARTFAILSSDRRFAEAATANHRYAALSSGSERPDAKVGAWWDGPLKVGAAGLLAGGRNGIGIAAKSWSGDKDIAVVLLIEGARRLGLLSAAATAALVDAARPAVLGGGTAQGVCEPT
;
A
#
# COMPACT_ATOMS: atom_id res chain seq x y z
N MET A 1 4.75 19.25 13.60
CA MET A 1 4.31 19.73 12.27
C MET A 1 5.36 19.42 11.22
N LEU A 2 4.96 18.86 10.08
CA LEU A 2 5.84 18.65 8.91
C LEU A 2 5.25 19.12 7.58
N ALA A 3 3.97 19.50 7.53
CA ALA A 3 3.35 20.07 6.34
C ALA A 3 2.29 21.12 6.72
N ARG A 4 1.99 22.01 5.79
CA ARG A 4 0.94 23.03 5.92
C ARG A 4 0.21 23.22 4.59
N ALA A 5 -1.09 23.47 4.65
CA ALA A 5 -1.89 23.94 3.53
C ALA A 5 -2.05 25.45 3.62
N MET A 6 -1.72 26.14 2.53
CA MET A 6 -1.90 27.58 2.39
C MET A 6 -2.98 27.88 1.37
N ARG A 7 -3.83 28.87 1.66
CA ARG A 7 -4.79 29.46 0.73
C ARG A 7 -4.67 30.97 0.76
N ASN A 8 -4.47 31.59 -0.39
CA ASN A 8 -4.38 33.05 -0.54
C ASN A 8 -3.41 33.70 0.46
N GLY A 9 -2.26 33.05 0.71
CA GLY A 9 -1.22 33.51 1.63
C GLY A 9 -1.47 33.21 3.11
N VAL A 10 -2.60 32.62 3.49
CA VAL A 10 -2.95 32.25 4.87
C VAL A 10 -2.74 30.75 5.08
N ILE A 11 -2.14 30.37 6.22
CA ILE A 11 -2.08 28.97 6.64
C ILE A 11 -3.48 28.55 7.09
N GLU A 12 -4.12 27.67 6.31
CA GLU A 12 -5.48 27.18 6.57
C GLU A 12 -5.45 25.90 7.41
N SER A 13 -4.42 25.07 7.25
CA SER A 13 -4.26 23.82 8.01
C SER A 13 -2.79 23.48 8.21
N THR A 14 -2.48 22.86 9.33
CA THR A 14 -1.17 22.31 9.65
C THR A 14 -1.29 20.82 9.90
N TYR A 15 -0.32 20.04 9.43
CA TYR A 15 -0.33 18.60 9.56
C TYR A 15 0.90 18.12 10.33
N ASP A 16 0.64 17.37 11.39
CA ASP A 16 1.66 16.59 12.06
C ASP A 16 1.96 15.32 11.27
N GLY A 17 3.24 15.02 11.15
CA GLY A 17 3.71 13.83 10.48
C GLY A 17 5.07 13.40 10.97
N GLY A 18 5.51 12.26 10.46
CA GLY A 18 6.84 11.71 10.70
C GLY A 18 7.39 11.10 9.44
N VAL A 19 8.71 11.18 9.25
CA VAL A 19 9.43 10.50 8.19
C VAL A 19 10.65 9.82 8.80
N VAL A 20 10.87 8.54 8.49
CA VAL A 20 12.06 7.80 8.92
C VAL A 20 12.64 7.09 7.71
N ALA A 21 13.97 7.11 7.60
CA ALA A 21 14.71 6.28 6.66
C ALA A 21 15.70 5.38 7.39
N THR A 22 15.82 4.14 6.92
CA THR A 22 16.75 3.15 7.49
C THR A 22 17.48 2.39 6.40
N ASP A 23 18.59 1.76 6.77
CA ASP A 23 19.18 0.67 5.99
C ASP A 23 18.43 -0.66 6.23
N THR A 24 18.97 -1.76 5.68
CA THR A 24 18.44 -3.13 5.84
C THR A 24 18.65 -3.71 7.24
N GLU A 25 19.63 -3.23 8.01
CA GLU A 25 19.87 -3.65 9.39
C GLU A 25 18.86 -3.00 10.34
N GLY A 26 18.31 -1.85 9.95
CA GLY A 26 17.38 -1.05 10.74
C GLY A 26 18.05 0.17 11.37
N THR A 27 19.29 0.49 11.00
CA THR A 27 19.97 1.71 11.43
C THR A 27 19.23 2.91 10.85
N VAL A 28 18.85 3.85 11.70
CA VAL A 28 18.18 5.08 11.25
C VAL A 28 19.21 5.98 10.55
N ILE A 29 18.99 6.22 9.25
CA ILE A 29 19.80 7.11 8.41
C ILE A 29 19.34 8.56 8.62
N ALA A 30 18.03 8.77 8.70
CA ALA A 30 17.44 10.07 8.95
C ALA A 30 16.04 9.95 9.56
N SER A 31 15.65 10.95 10.33
CA SER A 31 14.29 11.09 10.84
C SER A 31 13.85 12.56 10.91
N TRP A 32 12.57 12.80 10.69
CA TRP A 32 11.94 14.12 10.78
C TRP A 32 10.55 14.00 11.40
N GLY A 33 10.15 14.99 12.20
CA GLY A 33 8.83 15.07 12.83
C GLY A 33 8.61 14.05 13.94
N THR A 34 7.37 13.64 14.14
CA THR A 34 6.96 12.72 15.22
C THR A 34 7.04 11.28 14.71
N THR A 35 8.01 10.50 15.20
CA THR A 35 8.37 9.19 14.62
C THR A 35 8.22 8.00 15.54
N GLU A 36 8.08 8.27 16.83
CA GLU A 36 8.08 7.33 17.94
C GLU A 36 6.77 6.53 18.11
N PRO A 37 5.57 7.08 17.82
CA PRO A 37 4.34 6.34 18.07
C PRO A 37 4.22 5.07 17.24
N THR A 38 3.60 4.05 17.84
CA THR A 38 3.22 2.84 17.10
C THR A 38 2.00 3.10 16.22
N LEU A 39 1.88 2.31 15.15
CA LEU A 39 0.81 2.43 14.16
C LEU A 39 0.47 1.05 13.58
N TYR A 40 -0.63 0.96 12.85
CA TYR A 40 -0.98 -0.25 12.11
C TYR A 40 -0.49 -0.16 10.67
N TRP A 41 0.05 -1.27 10.15
CA TRP A 41 0.48 -1.39 8.76
C TRP A 41 -0.62 -1.06 7.74
N ARG A 42 -1.86 -1.47 8.05
CA ARG A 42 -2.98 -1.44 7.10
C ARG A 42 -2.53 -2.07 5.77
N SER A 43 -2.93 -1.51 4.64
CA SER A 43 -2.55 -2.00 3.30
C SER A 43 -1.08 -1.82 2.91
N ALA A 44 -0.22 -1.21 3.72
CA ALA A 44 1.19 -1.05 3.37
C ALA A 44 1.98 -2.38 3.42
N ILE A 45 1.49 -3.38 4.18
CA ILE A 45 2.13 -4.70 4.33
C ILE A 45 1.90 -5.66 3.14
N LYS A 46 1.16 -5.24 2.10
CA LYS A 46 0.65 -6.16 1.08
C LYS A 46 1.73 -6.89 0.26
N LEU A 47 2.90 -6.30 0.06
CA LEU A 47 4.02 -6.98 -0.61
C LEU A 47 4.46 -8.21 0.19
N VAL A 48 4.53 -8.08 1.52
CA VAL A 48 4.86 -9.18 2.44
C VAL A 48 3.77 -10.25 2.40
N GLN A 49 2.49 -9.85 2.38
CA GLN A 49 1.35 -10.77 2.27
C GLN A 49 1.34 -11.53 0.93
N ALA A 50 1.76 -10.88 -0.15
CA ALA A 50 1.90 -11.50 -1.47
C ALA A 50 3.07 -12.49 -1.49
N THR A 51 4.23 -12.14 -0.94
CA THR A 51 5.37 -13.06 -0.79
C THR A 51 5.01 -14.30 0.01
N VAL A 52 4.29 -14.16 1.14
CA VAL A 52 3.78 -15.33 1.90
C VAL A 52 2.89 -16.22 1.04
N SER A 53 2.08 -15.65 0.16
CA SER A 53 1.23 -16.43 -0.74
C SER A 53 2.07 -17.23 -1.74
N GLN A 54 3.09 -16.61 -2.33
CA GLN A 54 4.02 -17.27 -3.27
C GLN A 54 4.81 -18.39 -2.58
N GLU A 55 5.34 -18.15 -1.38
CA GLU A 55 6.06 -19.15 -0.57
C GLU A 55 5.17 -20.31 -0.12
N ALA A 56 3.85 -20.10 -0.10
CA ALA A 56 2.84 -21.12 0.14
C ALA A 56 2.31 -21.75 -1.16
N GLY A 57 2.99 -21.57 -2.30
CA GLY A 57 2.66 -22.24 -3.56
C GLY A 57 1.58 -21.55 -4.39
N ALA A 58 1.19 -20.30 -4.08
CA ALA A 58 0.33 -19.54 -4.97
C ALA A 58 1.13 -19.08 -6.20
N GLU A 59 0.94 -19.77 -7.33
CA GLU A 59 1.51 -19.35 -8.61
C GLU A 59 0.80 -18.09 -9.11
N LEU A 60 1.50 -16.97 -9.25
CA LEU A 60 0.90 -15.70 -9.69
C LEU A 60 1.70 -15.16 -10.88
N ALA A 61 1.01 -14.90 -11.99
CA ALA A 61 1.60 -14.11 -13.07
C ALA A 61 1.99 -12.72 -12.54
N PRO A 62 3.00 -12.04 -13.13
CA PRO A 62 3.48 -10.74 -12.63
C PRO A 62 2.36 -9.69 -12.42
N GLU A 63 1.38 -9.63 -13.32
CA GLU A 63 0.22 -8.74 -13.21
C GLU A 63 -0.72 -9.13 -12.07
N GLN A 64 -0.94 -10.44 -11.86
CA GLN A 64 -1.74 -10.96 -10.75
C GLN A 64 -1.04 -10.68 -9.41
N LEU A 65 0.29 -10.81 -9.36
CA LEU A 65 1.10 -10.49 -8.20
C LEU A 65 1.03 -8.99 -7.88
N ALA A 66 1.07 -8.12 -8.89
CA ALA A 66 0.86 -6.68 -8.71
C ALA A 66 -0.52 -6.38 -8.11
N VAL A 67 -1.57 -7.05 -8.59
CA VAL A 67 -2.93 -6.94 -8.03
C VAL A 67 -3.01 -7.50 -6.60
N ALA A 68 -2.28 -8.56 -6.26
CA ALA A 68 -2.17 -9.08 -4.89
C ALA A 68 -1.49 -8.06 -3.94
N CYS A 69 -0.48 -7.36 -4.44
CA CYS A 69 0.19 -6.26 -3.72
C CYS A 69 -0.67 -4.98 -3.63
N SER A 70 -1.75 -4.88 -4.42
CA SER A 70 -2.48 -3.63 -4.65
C SER A 70 -3.50 -3.25 -3.58
N SER A 71 -3.93 -1.99 -3.61
CA SER A 71 -5.27 -1.62 -3.15
C SER A 71 -6.05 -1.11 -4.35
N HIS A 72 -6.37 -2.04 -5.26
CA HIS A 72 -6.84 -1.72 -6.60
C HIS A 72 -8.09 -0.84 -6.60
N SER A 73 -8.20 -0.02 -7.64
CA SER A 73 -9.31 0.94 -7.77
C SER A 73 -10.61 0.32 -8.28
N GLY A 74 -10.61 -0.98 -8.60
CA GLY A 74 -11.80 -1.74 -8.98
C GLY A 74 -12.20 -1.60 -10.46
N TRP A 75 -11.30 -1.07 -11.30
CA TRP A 75 -11.44 -1.10 -12.76
C TRP A 75 -11.70 -2.51 -13.31
N PRO A 76 -12.40 -2.66 -14.46
CA PRO A 76 -12.71 -3.95 -15.06
C PRO A 76 -11.50 -4.89 -15.20
N THR A 77 -10.33 -4.37 -15.56
CA THR A 77 -9.08 -5.15 -15.65
C THR A 77 -8.70 -5.79 -14.31
N HIS A 78 -8.85 -5.08 -13.18
CA HIS A 78 -8.61 -5.64 -11.86
C HIS A 78 -9.57 -6.78 -11.56
N LEU A 79 -10.86 -6.58 -11.84
CA LEU A 79 -11.89 -7.59 -11.58
C LEU A 79 -11.69 -8.84 -12.43
N ALA A 80 -11.29 -8.68 -13.69
CA ALA A 80 -10.93 -9.79 -14.57
C ALA A 80 -9.74 -10.59 -14.01
N MET A 81 -8.69 -9.91 -13.55
CA MET A 81 -7.54 -10.57 -12.91
C MET A 81 -7.94 -11.32 -11.64
N VAL A 82 -8.76 -10.71 -10.77
CA VAL A 82 -9.25 -11.34 -9.54
C VAL A 82 -10.08 -12.60 -9.84
N ARG A 83 -10.93 -12.56 -10.87
CA ARG A 83 -11.69 -13.74 -11.34
C ARG A 83 -10.77 -14.83 -11.86
N ASN A 84 -9.79 -14.48 -12.69
CA ASN A 84 -8.82 -15.44 -13.21
C ASN A 84 -8.04 -16.11 -12.07
N MET A 85 -7.52 -15.31 -11.12
CA MET A 85 -6.80 -15.84 -9.95
C MET A 85 -7.63 -16.85 -9.15
N LEU A 86 -8.94 -16.62 -8.99
CA LEU A 86 -9.83 -17.58 -8.33
C LEU A 86 -10.10 -18.80 -9.21
N GLY A 87 -10.41 -18.58 -10.48
CA GLY A 87 -10.73 -19.63 -11.45
C GLY A 87 -9.59 -20.60 -11.70
N ASP A 88 -8.35 -20.12 -11.74
CA ASP A 88 -7.12 -20.93 -11.91
C ASP A 88 -6.99 -22.06 -10.87
N VAL A 89 -7.64 -21.91 -9.71
CA VAL A 89 -7.63 -22.88 -8.61
C VAL A 89 -9.03 -23.43 -8.30
N GLY A 90 -9.98 -23.32 -9.23
CA GLY A 90 -11.34 -23.86 -9.11
C GLY A 90 -12.24 -23.12 -8.12
N LEU A 91 -11.88 -21.89 -7.75
CA LEU A 91 -12.66 -21.05 -6.83
C LEU A 91 -13.48 -20.00 -7.58
N THR A 92 -14.44 -19.43 -6.85
CA THR A 92 -15.34 -18.37 -7.34
C THR A 92 -15.32 -17.16 -6.40
N GLU A 93 -15.92 -16.05 -6.83
CA GLU A 93 -16.07 -14.83 -6.00
C GLU A 93 -16.74 -15.10 -4.64
N GLY A 94 -17.55 -16.17 -4.52
CA GLY A 94 -18.19 -16.59 -3.27
C GLY A 94 -17.22 -17.02 -2.17
N HIS A 95 -15.96 -17.31 -2.50
CA HIS A 95 -14.92 -17.64 -1.52
C HIS A 95 -14.27 -16.41 -0.89
N LEU A 96 -14.48 -15.22 -1.48
CA LEU A 96 -13.99 -13.97 -0.91
C LEU A 96 -14.71 -13.69 0.43
N ARG A 97 -13.93 -13.27 1.43
CA ARG A 97 -14.42 -12.95 2.78
C ARG A 97 -14.26 -11.49 3.15
N CYS A 98 -13.63 -10.67 2.31
CA CYS A 98 -13.71 -9.21 2.42
C CYS A 98 -15.18 -8.76 2.33
N PRO A 99 -15.60 -7.71 3.06
CA PRO A 99 -16.97 -7.24 3.00
C PRO A 99 -17.36 -6.82 1.57
N PRO A 100 -18.64 -6.90 1.20
CA PRO A 100 -19.10 -6.28 -0.04
C PRO A 100 -18.80 -4.78 -0.01
N ASP A 101 -18.27 -4.24 -1.11
CA ASP A 101 -17.97 -2.82 -1.23
C ASP A 101 -18.22 -2.33 -2.66
N TRP A 102 -18.10 -1.03 -2.90
CA TRP A 102 -17.99 -0.46 -4.23
C TRP A 102 -16.52 -0.33 -4.65
N PRO A 103 -16.21 -0.20 -5.96
CA PRO A 103 -14.88 0.18 -6.40
C PRO A 103 -14.39 1.45 -5.68
N LEU A 104 -13.11 1.48 -5.37
CA LEU A 104 -12.49 2.64 -4.74
C LEU A 104 -12.48 3.87 -5.66
N SER A 105 -12.44 3.69 -6.99
CA SER A 105 -12.62 4.77 -7.97
C SER A 105 -14.10 4.98 -8.25
N SER A 106 -14.54 6.25 -8.19
CA SER A 106 -15.87 6.68 -8.58
C SER A 106 -16.19 6.35 -10.03
N GLU A 107 -15.22 6.54 -10.93
CA GLU A 107 -15.33 6.31 -12.36
C GLU A 107 -15.54 4.82 -12.65
N ALA A 108 -14.73 3.97 -12.01
CA ALA A 108 -14.89 2.52 -12.10
C ALA A 108 -16.25 2.07 -11.54
N ARG A 109 -16.71 2.66 -10.44
CA ARG A 109 -18.04 2.41 -9.89
C ARG A 109 -19.13 2.80 -10.90
N ASP A 110 -19.05 3.99 -11.47
CA ASP A 110 -20.07 4.51 -12.37
C ASP A 110 -20.16 3.66 -13.66
N MET A 111 -19.02 3.19 -14.18
CA MET A 111 -18.99 2.21 -15.28
C MET A 111 -19.70 0.90 -14.92
N LEU A 112 -19.45 0.36 -13.72
CA LEU A 112 -20.10 -0.88 -13.28
C LEU A 112 -21.60 -0.71 -13.06
N VAL A 113 -22.02 0.44 -12.50
CA VAL A 113 -23.44 0.77 -12.33
C VAL A 113 -24.13 0.88 -13.69
N ALA A 114 -23.50 1.54 -14.66
CA ALA A 114 -24.00 1.61 -16.03
C ALA A 114 -24.07 0.22 -16.71
N ALA A 115 -23.19 -0.70 -16.32
CA ALA A 115 -23.18 -2.09 -16.77
C ALA A 115 -24.17 -3.00 -16.00
N GLY A 116 -25.02 -2.46 -15.13
CA GLY A 116 -26.07 -3.21 -14.42
C GLY A 116 -25.71 -3.70 -13.01
N HIS A 117 -24.53 -3.33 -12.48
CA HIS A 117 -24.15 -3.67 -11.11
C HIS A 117 -24.71 -2.64 -10.12
N HIS A 118 -25.86 -2.93 -9.52
CA HIS A 118 -26.57 -2.00 -8.63
C HIS A 118 -26.37 -2.23 -7.13
N ARG A 119 -25.43 -3.09 -6.73
CA ARG A 119 -25.14 -3.40 -5.33
C ARG A 119 -23.64 -3.57 -5.10
N PRO A 120 -23.12 -3.24 -3.89
CA PRO A 120 -21.74 -3.54 -3.53
C PRO A 120 -21.51 -5.06 -3.56
N GLN A 121 -20.30 -5.48 -3.96
CA GLN A 121 -19.91 -6.88 -4.10
C GLN A 121 -18.52 -7.10 -3.53
N ARG A 122 -18.24 -8.32 -3.06
CA ARG A 122 -16.94 -8.64 -2.42
C ARG A 122 -15.78 -8.49 -3.38
N ILE A 123 -15.98 -8.81 -4.67
CA ILE A 123 -14.95 -8.65 -5.70
C ILE A 123 -14.58 -7.18 -5.93
N PHE A 124 -15.50 -6.24 -5.71
CA PHE A 124 -15.23 -4.81 -5.90
C PHE A 124 -14.39 -4.21 -4.78
N HIS A 125 -14.34 -4.85 -3.62
CA HIS A 125 -13.49 -4.41 -2.52
C HIS A 125 -12.04 -4.34 -2.98
N ASN A 126 -11.36 -3.23 -2.69
CA ASN A 126 -9.96 -2.97 -3.05
C ASN A 126 -8.91 -3.97 -2.51
N CYS A 127 -9.33 -4.98 -1.75
CA CYS A 127 -8.48 -6.03 -1.20
C CYS A 127 -8.76 -7.38 -1.86
N SER A 128 -9.71 -7.50 -2.78
CA SER A 128 -10.08 -8.80 -3.36
C SER A 128 -8.89 -9.44 -4.09
N GLY A 129 -8.00 -8.67 -4.72
CA GLY A 129 -6.72 -9.16 -5.24
C GLY A 129 -5.85 -9.93 -4.24
N LYS A 130 -5.59 -9.32 -3.08
CA LYS A 130 -4.86 -9.98 -1.99
C LYS A 130 -5.59 -11.22 -1.48
N HIS A 131 -6.91 -11.13 -1.31
CA HIS A 131 -7.71 -12.27 -0.84
C HIS A 131 -7.66 -13.43 -1.83
N SER A 132 -7.64 -13.17 -3.13
CA SER A 132 -7.46 -14.20 -4.14
C SER A 132 -6.10 -14.87 -4.06
N ALA A 133 -5.01 -14.11 -3.87
CA ALA A 133 -3.67 -14.70 -3.66
C ALA A 133 -3.62 -15.59 -2.40
N TRP A 134 -4.24 -15.13 -1.30
CA TRP A 134 -4.40 -15.91 -0.08
C TRP A 134 -5.20 -17.20 -0.28
N LEU A 135 -6.31 -17.14 -1.01
CA LEU A 135 -7.11 -18.31 -1.32
C LEU A 135 -6.34 -19.31 -2.18
N ARG A 136 -5.56 -18.85 -3.17
CA ARG A 136 -4.67 -19.71 -3.97
C ARG A 136 -3.63 -20.41 -3.10
N ALA A 137 -3.00 -19.68 -2.17
CA ALA A 137 -2.08 -20.26 -1.20
C ALA A 137 -2.75 -21.30 -0.30
N CYS A 138 -3.99 -21.04 0.15
CA CYS A 138 -4.75 -22.03 0.90
C CYS A 138 -5.04 -23.29 0.08
N VAL A 139 -5.38 -23.18 -1.20
CA VAL A 139 -5.58 -24.34 -2.08
C VAL A 139 -4.28 -25.13 -2.23
N ALA A 140 -3.17 -24.47 -2.55
CA ALA A 140 -1.86 -25.10 -2.73
C ALA A 140 -1.37 -25.84 -1.46
N GLN A 141 -1.69 -25.32 -0.27
CA GLN A 141 -1.31 -25.92 1.01
C GLN A 141 -2.36 -26.86 1.62
N GLY A 142 -3.55 -26.98 1.02
CA GLY A 142 -4.68 -27.71 1.62
C GLY A 142 -5.22 -27.07 2.91
N TRP A 143 -5.10 -25.75 3.07
CA TRP A 143 -5.60 -25.03 4.24
C TRP A 143 -7.10 -24.67 4.14
N PRO A 144 -7.79 -24.48 5.29
CA PRO A 144 -9.21 -24.13 5.30
C PRO A 144 -9.55 -22.81 4.58
N LEU A 145 -10.36 -22.89 3.52
CA LEU A 145 -10.82 -21.71 2.77
C LEU A 145 -11.85 -20.86 3.54
N GLY A 146 -12.52 -21.44 4.53
CA GLY A 146 -13.57 -20.74 5.28
C GLY A 146 -13.03 -19.76 6.33
N SER A 147 -11.83 -20.00 6.84
CA SER A 147 -11.28 -19.33 8.02
C SER A 147 -9.94 -18.63 7.77
N TYR A 148 -9.55 -18.39 6.52
CA TYR A 148 -8.25 -17.75 6.18
C TYR A 148 -8.06 -16.33 6.74
N LEU A 149 -9.13 -15.69 7.25
CA LEU A 149 -9.06 -14.41 7.95
C LEU A 149 -8.86 -14.55 9.48
N SER A 150 -8.98 -15.76 10.02
CA SER A 150 -8.70 -16.00 11.44
C SER A 150 -7.21 -15.76 11.72
N GLN A 151 -6.91 -15.07 12.82
CA GLN A 151 -5.53 -14.86 13.26
C GLN A 151 -4.76 -16.18 13.41
N ASP A 152 -5.42 -17.23 13.88
CA ASP A 152 -4.81 -18.55 14.10
C ASP A 152 -4.69 -19.39 12.83
N HIS A 153 -5.20 -18.89 11.70
CA HIS A 153 -5.07 -19.60 10.44
C HIS A 153 -3.60 -19.69 10.01
N PRO A 154 -3.10 -20.84 9.51
CA PRO A 154 -1.70 -21.01 9.12
C PRO A 154 -1.15 -19.91 8.21
N LEU A 155 -1.95 -19.47 7.24
CA LEU A 155 -1.64 -18.32 6.38
C LEU A 155 -1.34 -17.04 7.18
N GLN A 156 -2.22 -16.67 8.13
CA GLN A 156 -2.07 -15.44 8.89
C GLN A 156 -0.90 -15.54 9.87
N GLN A 157 -0.67 -16.71 10.46
CA GLN A 157 0.52 -16.98 11.28
C GLN A 157 1.82 -16.78 10.48
N ARG A 158 1.87 -17.23 9.21
CA ARG A 158 3.02 -16.95 8.33
C ARG A 158 3.18 -15.46 8.03
N VAL A 159 2.09 -14.73 7.78
CA VAL A 159 2.13 -13.27 7.59
C VAL A 159 2.64 -12.56 8.85
N ILE A 160 2.17 -12.96 10.04
CA ILE A 160 2.60 -12.40 11.33
C ILE A 160 4.09 -12.66 11.55
N ALA A 161 4.55 -13.90 11.35
CA ALA A 161 5.93 -14.30 11.53
C ALA A 161 6.87 -13.51 10.60
N LEU A 162 6.55 -13.47 9.30
CA LEU A 162 7.38 -12.75 8.32
C LEU A 162 7.38 -11.25 8.57
N THR A 163 6.24 -10.67 8.94
CA THR A 163 6.17 -9.24 9.28
C THR A 163 7.03 -8.92 10.50
N ARG A 164 6.99 -9.76 11.55
CA ARG A 164 7.86 -9.59 12.74
C ARG A 164 9.34 -9.68 12.36
N GLU A 165 9.72 -10.66 11.55
CA GLU A 165 11.10 -10.88 11.08
C GLU A 165 11.68 -9.64 10.39
N ILE A 166 11.00 -9.13 9.37
CA ILE A 166 11.53 -8.04 8.52
C ILE A 166 11.28 -6.64 9.07
N SER A 167 10.25 -6.43 9.89
CA SER A 167 10.07 -5.15 10.57
C SER A 167 10.94 -5.01 11.81
N GLY A 168 11.30 -6.12 12.46
CA GLY A 168 11.96 -6.11 13.76
C GLY A 168 11.05 -5.62 14.90
N VAL A 169 9.75 -5.46 14.64
CA VAL A 169 8.77 -4.93 15.58
C VAL A 169 7.81 -6.04 16.00
N ASP A 170 7.42 -6.04 17.27
CA ASP A 170 6.35 -6.92 17.76
C ASP A 170 4.99 -6.50 17.16
N PRO A 171 4.31 -7.37 16.40
CA PRO A 171 3.08 -7.03 15.67
C PRO A 171 1.81 -6.94 16.54
N ALA A 172 1.88 -7.27 17.84
CA ALA A 172 0.75 -7.17 18.77
C ALA A 172 0.48 -5.72 19.23
N PRO A 173 -0.71 -5.34 19.70
CA PRO A 173 -1.95 -6.11 19.59
C PRO A 173 -2.32 -6.27 18.11
N VAL A 174 -2.84 -7.44 17.78
CA VAL A 174 -3.36 -7.72 16.44
C VAL A 174 -4.82 -7.28 16.42
N GLY A 175 -5.15 -6.35 15.51
CA GLY A 175 -6.52 -5.90 15.32
C GLY A 175 -7.20 -6.58 14.12
N ILE A 176 -8.35 -6.05 13.73
CA ILE A 176 -9.08 -6.45 12.51
C ILE A 176 -9.08 -5.26 11.53
N ASP A 177 -8.60 -5.47 10.30
CA ASP A 177 -8.60 -4.47 9.23
C ASP A 177 -10.00 -4.35 8.59
N GLY A 178 -10.23 -3.31 7.78
CA GLY A 178 -11.50 -3.11 7.06
C GLY A 178 -11.85 -4.25 6.10
N CYS A 179 -10.85 -4.98 5.60
CA CYS A 179 -11.08 -6.19 4.78
C CYS A 179 -11.42 -7.45 5.61
N GLY A 180 -11.46 -7.35 6.95
CA GLY A 180 -11.72 -8.45 7.88
C GLY A 180 -10.50 -9.29 8.25
N ALA A 181 -9.32 -9.01 7.67
CA ALA A 181 -8.07 -9.71 7.97
C ALA A 181 -7.38 -9.15 9.23
N PRO A 182 -6.44 -9.89 9.84
CA PRO A 182 -5.60 -9.37 10.91
C PRO A 182 -4.82 -8.12 10.47
N VAL A 183 -4.80 -7.08 11.30
CA VAL A 183 -3.97 -5.88 11.10
C VAL A 183 -2.86 -5.84 12.16
N LEU A 184 -1.63 -5.70 11.70
CA LEU A 184 -0.43 -5.83 12.53
C LEU A 184 0.14 -4.47 12.91
N ARG A 185 0.59 -4.35 14.17
CA ARG A 185 1.30 -3.17 14.67
C ARG A 185 2.70 -3.06 14.05
N THR A 186 3.19 -1.83 13.90
CA THR A 186 4.57 -1.48 13.55
C THR A 186 4.94 -0.12 14.11
N THR A 187 6.15 0.36 13.78
CA THR A 187 6.62 1.73 13.95
C THR A 187 7.01 2.30 12.59
N LEU A 188 7.28 3.61 12.50
CA LEU A 188 7.81 4.19 11.26
C LEU A 188 9.19 3.60 10.89
N ALA A 189 10.07 3.36 11.87
CA ALA A 189 11.35 2.71 11.64
C ALA A 189 11.19 1.26 11.14
N GLY A 190 10.27 0.48 11.74
CA GLY A 190 9.98 -0.88 11.27
C GLY A 190 9.38 -0.90 9.87
N ALA A 191 8.59 0.13 9.51
CA ALA A 191 8.08 0.32 8.16
C ALA A 191 9.20 0.62 7.15
N ALA A 192 10.11 1.53 7.48
CA ALA A 192 11.27 1.83 6.67
C ALA A 192 12.16 0.59 6.49
N ARG A 193 12.53 -0.10 7.57
CA ARG A 193 13.37 -1.32 7.53
C ARG A 193 12.78 -2.40 6.63
N THR A 194 11.47 -2.63 6.74
CA THR A 194 10.78 -3.60 5.88
C THR A 194 10.95 -3.25 4.40
N PHE A 195 10.78 -1.98 4.03
CA PHE A 195 10.93 -1.56 2.64
C PHE A 195 12.38 -1.53 2.16
N ALA A 196 13.35 -1.27 3.06
CA ALA A 196 14.76 -1.47 2.78
C ALA A 196 15.03 -2.91 2.32
N ILE A 197 14.58 -3.88 3.12
CA ILE A 197 14.71 -5.33 2.83
C ILE A 197 13.97 -5.72 1.55
N LEU A 198 12.71 -5.28 1.37
CA LEU A 198 11.94 -5.55 0.15
C LEU A 198 12.64 -5.07 -1.12
N SER A 199 13.50 -4.05 -1.03
CA SER A 199 14.20 -3.48 -2.18
C SER A 199 15.52 -4.16 -2.53
N SER A 200 16.05 -5.03 -1.66
CA SER A 200 17.40 -5.59 -1.80
C SER A 200 17.49 -7.10 -1.64
N ASP A 201 16.57 -7.73 -0.91
CA ASP A 201 16.59 -9.18 -0.69
C ASP A 201 15.83 -9.91 -1.81
N ARG A 202 16.53 -10.89 -2.42
CA ARG A 202 16.02 -11.72 -3.51
C ARG A 202 14.72 -12.46 -3.15
N ARG A 203 14.48 -12.76 -1.87
CA ARG A 203 13.22 -13.36 -1.37
C ARG A 203 11.99 -12.57 -1.79
N PHE A 204 12.11 -11.25 -1.93
CA PHE A 204 11.00 -10.34 -2.24
C PHE A 204 11.04 -9.78 -3.67
N ALA A 205 12.04 -10.17 -4.47
CA ALA A 205 12.32 -9.55 -5.76
C ALA A 205 11.12 -9.61 -6.72
N GLU A 206 10.39 -10.72 -6.75
CA GLU A 206 9.21 -10.86 -7.62
C GLU A 206 8.08 -9.90 -7.22
N ALA A 207 7.73 -9.87 -5.93
CA ALA A 207 6.67 -8.99 -5.42
C ALA A 207 7.04 -7.51 -5.56
N ALA A 208 8.30 -7.15 -5.30
CA ALA A 208 8.83 -5.80 -5.49
C ALA A 208 8.82 -5.39 -6.97
N THR A 209 9.29 -6.27 -7.87
CA THR A 209 9.30 -6.03 -9.31
C THR A 209 7.89 -5.89 -9.86
N ALA A 210 6.96 -6.77 -9.47
CA ALA A 210 5.57 -6.69 -9.88
C ALA A 210 4.90 -5.40 -9.40
N ASN A 211 5.11 -5.02 -8.13
CA ASN A 211 4.58 -3.78 -7.57
C ASN A 211 5.07 -2.52 -8.32
N HIS A 212 6.36 -2.47 -8.65
CA HIS A 212 6.95 -1.35 -9.38
C HIS A 212 6.55 -1.35 -10.87
N ARG A 213 6.80 -2.44 -11.58
CA ARG A 213 6.61 -2.56 -13.04
C ARG A 213 5.15 -2.37 -13.46
N TYR A 214 4.23 -2.78 -12.60
CA TYR A 214 2.79 -2.67 -12.82
C TYR A 214 2.13 -1.71 -11.82
N ALA A 215 2.82 -0.62 -11.46
CA ALA A 215 2.30 0.39 -10.52
C ALA A 215 0.88 0.88 -10.86
N ALA A 216 0.52 0.97 -12.15
CA ALA A 216 -0.81 1.31 -12.60
C ALA A 216 -1.92 0.35 -12.11
N LEU A 217 -1.61 -0.95 -11.92
CA LEU A 217 -2.53 -1.94 -11.34
C LEU A 217 -2.62 -1.82 -9.80
N SER A 218 -1.64 -1.18 -9.15
CA SER A 218 -1.60 -1.06 -7.70
C SER A 218 -2.61 -0.03 -7.17
N SER A 219 -2.74 1.08 -7.91
CA SER A 219 -3.37 2.30 -7.43
C SER A 219 -4.24 3.05 -8.46
N GLY A 220 -4.29 2.59 -9.72
CA GLY A 220 -4.80 3.40 -10.85
C GLY A 220 -3.79 4.49 -11.22
N SER A 221 -4.09 5.34 -12.20
CA SER A 221 -3.20 6.44 -12.63
C SER A 221 -3.47 7.77 -11.91
N GLU A 222 -4.60 7.90 -11.22
CA GLU A 222 -5.10 9.19 -10.76
C GLU A 222 -4.67 9.54 -9.33
N ARG A 223 -4.42 8.54 -8.48
CA ARG A 223 -4.10 8.78 -7.06
C ARG A 223 -2.66 9.28 -6.90
N PRO A 224 -2.37 10.20 -5.97
CA PRO A 224 -1.02 10.71 -5.74
C PRO A 224 0.00 9.60 -5.44
N ASP A 225 -0.37 8.56 -4.68
CA ASP A 225 0.50 7.42 -4.39
C ASP A 225 0.89 6.62 -5.64
N ALA A 226 0.01 6.58 -6.64
CA ALA A 226 0.29 5.92 -7.91
C ALA A 226 1.35 6.64 -8.73
N LYS A 227 1.27 7.98 -8.75
CA LYS A 227 2.26 8.82 -9.43
C LYS A 227 3.64 8.60 -8.82
N VAL A 228 3.74 8.55 -7.48
CA VAL A 228 5.02 8.22 -6.82
C VAL A 228 5.49 6.83 -7.22
N GLY A 229 4.62 5.81 -7.15
CA GLY A 229 4.99 4.44 -7.53
C GLY A 229 5.52 4.30 -8.97
N ALA A 230 4.98 5.07 -9.91
CA ALA A 230 5.44 5.09 -11.30
C ALA A 230 6.86 5.67 -11.47
N TRP A 231 7.30 6.54 -10.55
CA TRP A 231 8.60 7.23 -10.62
C TRP A 231 9.60 6.81 -9.53
N TRP A 232 9.18 5.95 -8.58
CA TRP A 232 9.96 5.55 -7.41
C TRP A 232 11.12 4.59 -7.73
N ASP A 233 10.95 3.73 -8.75
CA ASP A 233 11.94 2.72 -9.15
C ASP A 233 12.32 1.76 -8.01
N GLY A 234 11.29 1.10 -7.44
CA GLY A 234 11.41 0.18 -6.31
C GLY A 234 10.05 -0.19 -5.70
N PRO A 235 10.03 -1.05 -4.66
CA PRO A 235 8.79 -1.36 -3.94
C PRO A 235 8.26 -0.10 -3.24
N LEU A 236 6.97 0.18 -3.41
CA LEU A 236 6.28 1.28 -2.73
C LEU A 236 4.82 0.92 -2.46
N LYS A 237 4.35 1.23 -1.25
CA LYS A 237 2.97 0.94 -0.87
C LYS A 237 2.39 1.93 0.13
N VAL A 238 1.25 2.49 -0.24
CA VAL A 238 0.39 3.26 0.66
C VAL A 238 -0.44 2.33 1.56
N GLY A 239 -0.54 2.68 2.84
CA GLY A 239 -1.48 2.15 3.81
C GLY A 239 -2.68 3.09 3.99
N ALA A 240 -3.80 2.54 4.45
CA ALA A 240 -4.88 3.41 4.96
C ALA A 240 -4.37 4.21 6.17
N ALA A 241 -5.08 5.30 6.51
CA ALA A 241 -4.70 6.20 7.60
C ALA A 241 -3.29 6.80 7.42
N GLY A 242 -2.93 7.23 6.21
CA GLY A 242 -1.81 8.14 5.98
C GLY A 242 -0.42 7.55 6.22
N LEU A 243 -0.20 6.25 5.97
CA LEU A 243 1.14 5.66 5.91
C LEU A 243 1.55 5.49 4.44
N LEU A 244 2.77 5.84 4.09
CA LEU A 244 3.38 5.51 2.81
C LEU A 244 4.81 5.05 3.06
N ALA A 245 5.21 3.92 2.48
CA ALA A 245 6.58 3.43 2.59
C ALA A 245 7.10 2.98 1.24
N GLY A 246 8.40 3.17 1.02
CA GLY A 246 9.09 2.84 -0.21
C GLY A 246 10.54 2.42 0.07
N GLY A 247 11.10 1.59 -0.80
CA GLY A 247 12.48 1.13 -0.68
C GLY A 247 13.22 1.25 -2.00
N ARG A 248 14.52 1.54 -1.93
CA ARG A 248 15.42 1.62 -3.09
C ARG A 248 16.85 1.30 -2.69
N ASN A 249 17.47 0.33 -3.36
CA ASN A 249 18.88 -0.05 -3.18
C ASN A 249 19.28 -0.31 -1.70
N GLY A 250 18.41 -0.98 -0.93
CA GLY A 250 18.67 -1.28 0.48
C GLY A 250 18.42 -0.12 1.44
N ILE A 251 17.93 1.03 0.95
CA ILE A 251 17.45 2.13 1.78
C ILE A 251 15.92 2.12 1.75
N GLY A 252 15.32 2.07 2.94
CA GLY A 252 13.89 2.18 3.12
C GLY A 252 13.51 3.54 3.69
N ILE A 253 12.36 4.08 3.27
CA ILE A 253 11.77 5.31 3.81
C ILE A 253 10.29 5.06 4.11
N ALA A 254 9.82 5.58 5.24
CA ALA A 254 8.42 5.57 5.61
C ALA A 254 7.97 6.95 6.08
N ALA A 255 6.83 7.41 5.58
CA ALA A 255 6.19 8.67 5.92
C ALA A 255 4.80 8.41 6.51
N LYS A 256 4.47 9.12 7.60
CA LYS A 256 3.17 9.09 8.27
C LYS A 256 2.59 10.50 8.33
N SER A 257 1.35 10.64 7.91
CA SER A 257 0.48 11.77 8.30
C SER A 257 -0.35 11.35 9.51
N TRP A 258 -0.21 12.05 10.64
CA TRP A 258 -0.94 11.71 11.87
C TRP A 258 -2.42 12.10 11.82
N SER A 259 -2.81 12.97 10.90
CA SER A 259 -4.23 13.22 10.55
C SER A 259 -4.90 12.04 9.84
N GLY A 260 -4.11 11.08 9.33
CA GLY A 260 -4.59 9.96 8.53
C GLY A 260 -4.72 10.26 7.03
N ASP A 261 -4.43 11.50 6.61
CA ASP A 261 -4.45 11.92 5.22
C ASP A 261 -3.28 11.29 4.41
N LYS A 262 -3.61 10.62 3.30
CA LYS A 262 -2.64 9.93 2.45
C LYS A 262 -1.87 10.89 1.56
N ASP A 263 -2.48 12.00 1.14
CA ASP A 263 -1.85 12.95 0.24
C ASP A 263 -0.76 13.72 1.01
N ILE A 264 -0.99 13.99 2.30
CA ILE A 264 0.06 14.48 3.20
C ILE A 264 1.18 13.44 3.34
N ALA A 265 0.88 12.15 3.49
CA ALA A 265 1.93 11.13 3.54
C ALA A 265 2.76 11.07 2.25
N VAL A 266 2.15 11.32 1.08
CA VAL A 266 2.83 11.47 -0.21
C VAL A 266 3.77 12.68 -0.22
N VAL A 267 3.27 13.87 0.19
CA VAL A 267 4.10 15.09 0.31
C VAL A 267 5.33 14.84 1.19
N LEU A 268 5.13 14.23 2.35
CA LEU A 268 6.19 13.95 3.31
C LEU A 268 7.20 12.93 2.78
N LEU A 269 6.74 11.87 2.11
CA LEU A 269 7.63 10.87 1.51
C LEU A 269 8.50 11.49 0.41
N ILE A 270 7.91 12.29 -0.49
CA ILE A 270 8.63 12.92 -1.58
C ILE A 270 9.70 13.88 -1.03
N GLU A 271 9.36 14.71 -0.04
CA GLU A 271 10.33 15.63 0.56
C GLU A 271 11.45 14.88 1.28
N GLY A 272 11.14 13.84 2.06
CA GLY A 272 12.15 13.01 2.71
C GLY A 272 13.09 12.33 1.70
N ALA A 273 12.52 11.75 0.64
CA ALA A 273 13.28 11.12 -0.43
C ALA A 273 14.17 12.13 -1.19
N ARG A 274 13.67 13.36 -1.41
CA ARG A 274 14.45 14.45 -2.01
C ARG A 274 15.64 14.85 -1.14
N ARG A 275 15.44 15.01 0.19
CA ARG A 275 16.52 15.34 1.15
C ARG A 275 17.59 14.25 1.21
N LEU A 276 17.21 12.99 1.00
CA LEU A 276 18.12 11.83 0.97
C LEU A 276 18.75 11.57 -0.39
N GLY A 277 18.39 12.32 -1.44
CA GLY A 277 18.89 12.08 -2.79
C GLY A 277 18.37 10.78 -3.43
N LEU A 278 17.23 10.25 -2.96
CA LEU A 278 16.63 9.00 -3.47
C LEU A 278 15.83 9.20 -4.76
N LEU A 279 15.56 10.44 -5.16
CA LEU A 279 14.83 10.77 -6.38
C LEU A 279 15.79 11.24 -7.48
N SER A 280 15.59 10.71 -8.70
CA SER A 280 16.30 11.23 -9.88
C SER A 280 15.79 12.62 -10.24
N ALA A 281 16.53 13.35 -11.09
CA ALA A 281 16.06 14.64 -11.62
C ALA A 281 14.72 14.51 -12.37
N ALA A 282 14.55 13.43 -13.15
CA ALA A 282 13.31 13.14 -13.87
C ALA A 282 12.14 12.84 -12.90
N ALA A 283 12.38 12.01 -11.88
CA ALA A 283 11.36 11.71 -10.86
C ALA A 283 10.98 12.98 -10.07
N THR A 284 11.97 13.80 -9.72
CA THR A 284 11.74 15.07 -9.02
C THR A 284 10.85 16.01 -9.85
N ALA A 285 11.15 16.16 -11.15
CA ALA A 285 10.35 16.98 -12.05
C ALA A 285 8.92 16.43 -12.24
N ALA A 286 8.77 15.11 -12.38
CA ALA A 286 7.47 14.47 -12.58
C ALA A 286 6.58 14.47 -11.32
N LEU A 287 7.16 14.62 -10.13
CA LEU A 287 6.44 14.57 -8.86
C LEU A 287 6.18 15.96 -8.24
N VAL A 288 6.49 17.06 -8.93
CA VAL A 288 6.31 18.44 -8.40
C VAL A 288 4.89 18.66 -7.85
N ASP A 289 3.86 18.29 -8.60
CA ASP A 289 2.46 18.48 -8.18
C ASP A 289 2.07 17.56 -7.00
N ALA A 290 2.66 16.38 -6.90
CA ALA A 290 2.42 15.46 -5.78
C ALA A 290 3.19 15.88 -4.52
N ALA A 291 4.35 16.52 -4.68
CA ALA A 291 5.15 17.08 -3.60
C ALA A 291 4.50 18.34 -3.01
N ARG A 292 3.75 19.07 -3.83
CA ARG A 292 3.13 20.33 -3.48
C ARG A 292 1.72 20.44 -4.09
N PRO A 293 0.74 19.65 -3.62
CA PRO A 293 -0.58 19.62 -4.24
C PRO A 293 -1.30 20.95 -4.08
N ALA A 294 -1.99 21.37 -5.15
CA ALA A 294 -2.71 22.63 -5.19
C ALA A 294 -3.90 22.63 -4.23
N VAL A 295 -4.06 23.71 -3.47
CA VAL A 295 -5.27 23.99 -2.71
C VAL A 295 -6.24 24.71 -3.64
N LEU A 296 -7.31 24.01 -4.05
CA LEU A 296 -8.25 24.53 -5.05
C LEU A 296 -9.33 25.41 -4.45
N GLY A 297 -9.79 26.40 -5.22
CA GLY A 297 -11.00 27.19 -4.97
C GLY A 297 -11.60 27.66 -6.30
N GLY A 298 -12.90 27.44 -6.49
CA GLY A 298 -13.56 27.71 -7.77
C GLY A 298 -12.96 26.94 -8.96
N GLY A 299 -12.37 25.76 -8.72
CA GLY A 299 -11.71 24.95 -9.76
C GLY A 299 -10.31 25.42 -10.17
N THR A 300 -9.75 26.44 -9.51
CA THR A 300 -8.41 26.97 -9.80
C THR A 300 -7.51 26.90 -8.57
N ALA A 301 -6.19 26.91 -8.76
CA ALA A 301 -5.24 26.91 -7.65
C ALA A 301 -5.30 28.24 -6.89
N GLN A 302 -5.62 28.17 -5.60
CA GLN A 302 -5.68 29.31 -4.66
C GLN A 302 -4.54 29.23 -3.63
N GLY A 303 -3.69 28.22 -3.72
CA GLY A 303 -2.57 27.99 -2.84
C GLY A 303 -2.04 26.58 -2.96
N VAL A 304 -1.32 26.12 -1.95
CA VAL A 304 -0.53 24.89 -2.02
C VAL A 304 -0.42 24.23 -0.65
N CYS A 305 -0.41 22.90 -0.63
CA CYS A 305 0.07 22.16 0.51
C CYS A 305 1.57 21.88 0.33
N GLU A 306 2.38 22.19 1.33
CA GLU A 306 3.83 22.06 1.24
C GLU A 306 4.43 21.49 2.53
N PRO A 307 5.58 20.80 2.44
CA PRO A 307 6.34 20.42 3.62
C PRO A 307 6.91 21.66 4.32
N THR A 308 7.14 21.57 5.63
CA THR A 308 7.72 22.64 6.46
C THR A 308 9.18 22.42 6.78
#